data_AF-A0A8B9XNV5-F1
#
_entry.id   AF-A0A8B9XNV5-F1
#
_cell.length_a   1.000
_cell.length_b   1.000
_cell.length_c   1.000
_cell.angle_alpha   90.00
_cell.angle_beta   90.00
_cell.angle_gamma   90.00
#
_symmetry.space_group_name_H-M   'P 1'
#
loop_
_entity.id
_entity.type
_entity.pdbx_description
1 polymer ?
#
loop_
_entity_poly.entity_id
_entity_poly.type
_entity_poly.pdbx_seq_one_letter_code
_entity_poly.pdbx_strand_id
1 'polypeptide(L)'
;MIATQQYGTVFVDKEDLTMPGLKFDNIQGDAVKDLMLRFLGEKAAAKRQVLTASSVEQSFVGLKQLISCKNWRAAVDLCGRLLTAHGQGYGKSGLPTSHTADSLQLWFVRLALLVKLGLFQNAEMEFEPFGNLDQPDLYYEYYPHVYPGRRGKGRRRAAWAPLGSWLGCFSALCLLEAQPRLCVDAGEAGAALS
;
A
#
# COMPACT_ATOMS: atom_id res chain seq x y z
N MET A 1 11.76 11.71 -49.60
CA MET A 1 10.46 12.04 -48.99
C MET A 1 10.52 11.63 -47.53
N ILE A 2 10.54 12.60 -46.61
CA ILE A 2 10.54 12.35 -45.16
C ILE A 2 9.08 12.11 -44.79
N ALA A 3 8.73 10.86 -44.47
CA ALA A 3 7.40 10.52 -43.97
C ALA A 3 7.26 11.11 -42.55
N THR A 4 6.52 12.20 -42.45
CA THR A 4 6.04 12.75 -41.20
C THR A 4 5.10 11.73 -40.57
N GLN A 5 5.62 10.95 -39.63
CA GLN A 5 4.83 10.03 -38.83
C GLN A 5 3.90 10.87 -37.94
N GLN A 6 2.62 10.92 -38.29
CA GLN A 6 1.58 11.57 -37.50
C GLN A 6 1.53 10.89 -36.13
N TYR A 7 2.01 11.59 -35.10
CA TYR A 7 1.83 11.19 -33.71
C TYR A 7 0.38 11.48 -33.37
N GLY A 8 -0.47 10.46 -33.50
CA GLY A 8 -1.82 10.50 -32.96
C GLY A 8 -1.74 10.81 -31.47
N THR A 9 -2.28 11.96 -31.08
CA THR A 9 -2.71 12.18 -29.71
C THR A 9 -3.75 11.10 -29.43
N VAL A 10 -3.35 10.02 -28.77
CA VAL A 10 -4.29 9.00 -28.31
C VAL A 10 -5.21 9.72 -27.32
N PHE A 11 -6.40 10.09 -27.79
CA PHE A 11 -7.50 10.50 -26.91
C PHE A 11 -7.87 9.25 -26.14
N VAL A 12 -7.34 9.12 -24.93
CA VAL A 12 -7.76 8.09 -23.99
C VAL A 12 -8.98 8.65 -23.28
N ASP A 13 -10.09 7.93 -23.35
CA ASP A 13 -11.32 8.34 -22.67
C ASP A 13 -11.10 8.31 -21.15
N LYS A 14 -11.75 9.24 -20.45
CA LYS A 14 -11.57 9.44 -19.01
C LYS A 14 -11.97 8.20 -18.20
N GLU A 15 -12.82 7.34 -18.76
CA GLU A 15 -13.23 6.06 -18.20
C GLU A 15 -12.11 4.99 -18.20
N ASP A 16 -11.09 5.14 -19.05
CA ASP A 16 -9.97 4.20 -19.18
C ASP A 16 -8.76 4.57 -18.31
N LEU A 17 -8.85 5.64 -17.50
CA LEU A 17 -7.76 6.11 -16.65
C LEU A 17 -7.87 5.54 -15.23
N THR A 18 -6.73 5.16 -14.67
CA THR A 18 -6.63 4.74 -13.28
C THR A 18 -6.72 5.96 -12.38
N MET A 19 -7.83 6.08 -11.64
CA MET A 19 -8.12 7.22 -10.76
C MET A 19 -8.13 6.83 -9.27
N PRO A 20 -6.99 6.41 -8.69
CA PRO A 20 -6.93 5.96 -7.32
C PRO A 20 -6.90 7.15 -6.36
N GLY A 21 -7.40 6.92 -5.15
CA GLY A 21 -7.30 7.86 -4.05
C GLY A 21 -7.56 7.17 -2.73
N LEU A 22 -6.99 7.70 -1.66
CA LEU A 22 -7.14 7.13 -0.33
C LEU A 22 -8.62 7.17 0.09
N LYS A 23 -9.17 6.03 0.46
CA LYS A 23 -10.57 5.90 0.91
C LYS A 23 -10.67 5.85 2.44
N PHE A 24 -9.64 5.32 3.11
CA PHE A 24 -9.67 5.10 4.56
C PHE A 24 -8.54 5.82 5.27
N ASP A 25 -8.94 6.66 6.23
CA ASP A 25 -8.00 7.21 7.19
C ASP A 25 -7.67 6.15 8.23
N ASN A 26 -6.52 5.49 8.03
CA ASN A 26 -6.07 4.39 8.92
C ASN A 26 -5.35 4.91 10.17
N ILE A 27 -5.55 6.18 10.55
CA ILE A 27 -5.06 6.75 11.79
C ILE A 27 -5.85 6.14 12.95
N GLN A 28 -5.42 4.95 13.38
CA GLN A 28 -5.81 4.39 14.67
C GLN A 28 -4.73 4.76 15.70
N GLY A 29 -5.16 5.33 16.83
CA GLY A 29 -4.28 5.67 17.94
C GLY A 29 -3.51 4.46 18.48
N ASP A 30 -2.50 4.72 19.32
CA ASP A 30 -1.75 3.67 19.99
C ASP A 30 -2.58 3.08 21.14
N ALA A 31 -3.38 2.06 20.83
CA ALA A 31 -4.27 1.41 21.80
C ALA A 31 -3.52 0.93 23.07
N VAL A 32 -2.23 0.60 22.96
CA VAL A 32 -1.43 0.22 24.12
C VAL A 32 -1.03 1.45 24.94
N LYS A 33 -0.71 2.58 24.30
CA LYS A 33 -0.51 3.85 25.01
C LYS A 33 -1.78 4.27 25.74
N ASP A 34 -2.95 4.11 25.11
CA ASP A 34 -4.25 4.39 25.73
C ASP A 34 -4.51 3.47 26.92
N LEU A 35 -4.21 2.19 26.80
CA LEU A 35 -4.31 1.22 27.89
C LEU A 35 -3.35 1.58 29.04
N MET A 36 -2.10 1.91 28.72
CA MET A 36 -1.10 2.32 29.71
C MET A 36 -1.52 3.59 30.43
N LEU A 37 -2.10 4.55 29.72
CA LEU A 37 -2.59 5.79 30.32
C LEU A 37 -3.73 5.51 31.30
N ARG A 38 -4.67 4.62 30.92
CA ARG A 38 -5.81 4.22 31.77
C ARG A 38 -5.39 3.43 33.02
N PHE A 39 -4.44 2.51 32.89
CA PHE A 39 -4.12 1.54 33.96
C PHE A 39 -2.84 1.84 34.75
N LEU A 40 -1.86 2.52 34.16
CA LEU A 40 -0.54 2.79 34.76
C LEU A 40 -0.25 4.29 34.92
N GLY A 41 -1.15 5.16 34.45
CA GLY A 41 -1.03 6.62 34.52
C GLY A 41 -0.06 7.23 33.52
N GLU A 42 -0.08 8.56 33.43
CA GLU A 42 0.64 9.34 32.41
C GLU A 42 2.15 9.10 32.42
N LYS A 43 2.78 9.00 33.60
CA LYS A 43 4.22 8.78 33.72
C LYS A 43 4.68 7.45 33.12
N ALA A 44 3.84 6.42 33.15
CA ALA A 44 4.16 5.13 32.54
C ALA A 44 3.89 5.15 31.03
N ALA A 45 2.76 5.74 30.62
CA ALA A 45 2.43 5.90 29.21
C ALA A 45 3.47 6.76 28.45
N ALA A 46 4.03 7.79 29.09
CA ALA A 46 5.05 8.66 28.49
C ALA A 46 6.40 7.96 28.24
N LYS A 47 6.70 6.86 28.94
CA LYS A 47 7.91 6.05 28.70
C LYS A 47 7.84 5.23 27.42
N ARG A 48 6.63 5.03 26.87
CA ARG A 48 6.44 4.30 25.62
C ARG A 48 6.88 5.15 24.44
N GLN A 49 8.04 4.80 23.87
CA GLN A 49 8.58 5.40 22.66
C GLN A 49 8.27 4.47 21.48
N VAL A 50 7.27 4.83 20.67
CA VAL A 50 6.92 4.11 19.44
C VAL A 50 7.17 5.04 18.28
N LEU A 51 7.92 4.58 17.27
CA LEU A 51 8.12 5.34 16.04
C LEU A 51 6.77 5.51 15.34
N THR A 52 6.32 6.75 15.22
CA THR A 52 5.12 7.11 14.45
C THR A 52 5.52 7.63 13.07
N ALA A 53 4.53 7.86 12.19
CA ALA A 53 4.78 8.44 10.88
C ALA A 53 5.39 9.87 10.95
N SER A 54 5.20 10.60 12.06
CA SER A 54 5.85 11.90 12.28
C SER A 54 7.27 11.81 12.85
N SER A 55 7.67 10.64 13.36
CA SER A 55 9.00 10.41 13.94
C SER A 55 10.04 9.99 12.90
N VAL A 56 9.64 9.77 11.64
CA VAL A 56 10.53 9.32 10.57
C VAL A 56 10.48 10.27 9.37
N GLU A 57 11.51 10.17 8.54
CA GLU A 57 11.61 10.91 7.29
C GLU A 57 10.40 10.63 6.37
N GLN A 58 9.85 11.66 5.74
CA GLN A 58 8.76 11.54 4.77
C GLN A 58 9.29 11.05 3.41
N SER A 59 9.88 9.84 3.40
CA SER A 59 10.44 9.20 2.22
C SER A 59 10.40 7.67 2.35
N PHE A 60 10.81 6.96 1.29
CA PHE A 60 10.99 5.50 1.34
C PHE A 60 11.99 5.05 2.41
N VAL A 61 12.92 5.91 2.83
CA VAL A 61 13.86 5.59 3.92
C VAL A 61 13.11 5.46 5.25
N GLY A 62 12.27 6.45 5.58
CA GLY A 62 11.43 6.40 6.78
C GLY A 62 10.41 5.26 6.73
N LEU A 63 9.85 4.96 5.55
CA LEU A 63 8.94 3.84 5.37
C LEU A 63 9.61 2.49 5.65
N LYS A 64 10.84 2.29 5.17
CA LYS A 64 11.65 1.10 5.50
C LYS A 64 11.91 0.99 6.99
N GLN A 65 12.19 2.10 7.67
CA GLN A 65 12.42 2.10 9.12
C GLN A 65 11.18 1.62 9.88
N LEU A 66 9.98 2.13 9.55
CA LEU A 66 8.74 1.71 10.22
C LEU A 66 8.42 0.23 9.98
N ILE A 67 8.62 -0.25 8.74
CA ILE A 67 8.49 -1.66 8.38
C ILE A 67 9.49 -2.53 9.17
N SER A 68 10.74 -2.10 9.27
CA SER A 68 11.79 -2.83 10.00
C SER A 68 11.49 -2.91 11.50
N CYS A 69 10.90 -1.86 12.06
CA CYS A 69 10.41 -1.83 13.44
C CYS A 69 9.05 -2.53 13.62
N LYS A 70 8.51 -3.16 12.57
CA LYS A 70 7.21 -3.86 12.55
C LYS A 70 6.03 -2.97 12.97
N ASN A 71 6.16 -1.65 12.84
CA ASN A 71 5.05 -0.74 13.07
C ASN A 71 4.26 -0.53 11.78
N TRP A 72 3.51 -1.57 11.41
CA TRP A 72 2.73 -1.61 10.16
C TRP A 72 1.69 -0.50 10.07
N ARG A 73 1.05 -0.15 11.20
CA ARG A 73 0.06 0.95 11.26
C ARG A 73 0.69 2.30 10.94
N ALA A 74 1.83 2.63 11.56
CA ALA A 74 2.54 3.86 11.24
C ALA A 74 3.07 3.86 9.81
N ALA A 75 3.48 2.71 9.26
CA ALA A 75 3.89 2.59 7.87
C ALA A 75 2.72 2.89 6.90
N VAL A 76 1.50 2.43 7.20
CA VAL A 76 0.30 2.75 6.41
C VAL A 76 -0.02 4.24 6.45
N ASP A 77 0.08 4.88 7.63
CA ASP A 77 -0.10 6.34 7.77
C ASP A 77 0.94 7.11 6.94
N LEU A 78 2.22 6.75 7.06
CA LEU A 78 3.28 7.36 6.26
C LEU A 78 3.04 7.19 4.75
N CYS A 79 2.66 5.98 4.29
CA CYS A 79 2.28 5.76 2.90
C CYS A 79 1.15 6.70 2.46
N GLY A 80 0.15 6.93 3.31
CA GLY A 80 -0.95 7.85 3.01
C GLY A 80 -0.47 9.29 2.82
N ARG A 81 0.46 9.75 3.66
CA ARG A 81 1.07 11.09 3.53
C ARG A 81 1.87 11.24 2.24
N LEU A 82 2.66 10.21 1.89
CA LEU A 82 3.44 10.21 0.66
C LEU A 82 2.55 10.20 -0.59
N LEU A 83 1.49 9.38 -0.60
CA LEU A 83 0.50 9.39 -1.68
C LEU A 83 -0.23 10.74 -1.80
N THR A 84 -0.50 11.40 -0.67
CA THR A 84 -1.06 12.76 -0.65
C THR A 84 -0.11 13.76 -1.28
N ALA A 85 1.20 13.66 -1.04
CA ALA A 85 2.22 14.48 -1.71
C ALA A 85 2.27 14.25 -3.22
N HIS A 86 1.96 13.04 -3.69
CA HIS A 86 1.79 12.72 -5.11
C HIS A 86 0.42 13.11 -5.68
N GLY A 87 -0.45 13.77 -4.91
CA GLY A 87 -1.78 14.17 -5.36
C GLY A 87 -2.81 13.04 -5.44
N GLN A 88 -2.50 11.88 -4.85
CA GLN A 88 -3.33 10.66 -4.81
C GLN A 88 -3.84 10.37 -3.39
N GLY A 89 -3.91 11.41 -2.56
CA GLY A 89 -4.35 11.35 -1.16
C GLY A 89 -5.86 11.23 -0.97
N TYR A 90 -6.33 11.63 0.21
CA TYR A 90 -7.76 11.64 0.54
C TYR A 90 -8.57 12.57 -0.37
N GLY A 91 -9.78 12.16 -0.72
CA GLY A 91 -10.69 12.94 -1.58
C GLY A 91 -10.26 13.00 -3.07
N LYS A 92 -9.28 12.19 -3.48
CA LYS A 92 -8.79 12.10 -4.86
C LYS A 92 -9.33 10.89 -5.63
N SER A 93 -10.07 10.00 -4.97
CA SER A 93 -10.69 8.83 -5.60
C SER A 93 -11.63 9.27 -6.73
N GLY A 94 -11.49 8.69 -7.92
CA GLY A 94 -12.31 9.03 -9.08
C GLY A 94 -11.95 10.36 -9.76
N LEU A 95 -10.86 11.02 -9.35
CA LEU A 95 -10.30 12.17 -10.03
C LEU A 95 -9.07 11.76 -10.86
N PRO A 96 -8.81 12.42 -12.01
CA PRO A 96 -7.58 12.19 -12.76
C PRO A 96 -6.34 12.48 -11.92
N THR A 97 -5.40 11.53 -11.88
CA THR A 97 -4.11 11.70 -11.19
C THR A 97 -2.96 11.33 -12.12
N SER A 98 -1.75 11.76 -11.76
CA SER A 98 -0.53 11.41 -12.50
C SER A 98 0.19 10.28 -11.80
N HIS A 99 0.58 9.25 -12.56
CA HIS A 99 1.33 8.11 -12.04
C HIS A 99 2.83 8.28 -12.27
N THR A 100 3.60 8.19 -11.20
CA THR A 100 5.06 8.08 -11.27
C THR A 100 5.50 6.68 -10.86
N ALA A 101 6.76 6.32 -11.13
CA ALA A 101 7.31 5.07 -10.61
C ALA A 101 7.19 5.00 -9.07
N ASP A 102 7.42 6.12 -8.39
CA ASP A 102 7.35 6.23 -6.94
C ASP A 102 5.91 6.10 -6.42
N SER A 103 4.93 6.75 -7.06
CA SER A 103 3.54 6.68 -6.60
C SER A 103 2.96 5.26 -6.75
N LEU A 104 3.28 4.57 -7.84
CA LEU A 104 2.87 3.16 -8.02
C LEU A 104 3.52 2.22 -7.01
N GLN A 105 4.80 2.45 -6.66
CA GLN A 105 5.46 1.70 -5.59
C GLN A 105 4.80 1.95 -4.23
N LEU A 106 4.43 3.19 -3.93
CA LEU A 106 3.72 3.53 -2.70
C LEU A 106 2.35 2.85 -2.62
N TRP A 107 1.59 2.81 -3.72
CA TRP A 107 0.32 2.08 -3.79
C TRP A 107 0.50 0.60 -3.51
N PHE A 108 1.51 -0.03 -4.11
CA PHE A 108 1.79 -1.43 -3.84
C PHE A 108 2.11 -1.68 -2.36
N VAL A 109 3.01 -0.88 -1.78
CA VAL A 109 3.37 -1.02 -0.36
C VAL A 109 2.15 -0.79 0.53
N ARG A 110 1.31 0.20 0.21
CA ARG A 110 0.07 0.45 0.95
C ARG A 110 -0.87 -0.74 0.95
N LEU A 111 -1.16 -1.32 -0.21
CA LEU A 111 -2.03 -2.50 -0.33
C LEU A 111 -1.45 -3.71 0.42
N ALA A 112 -0.14 -3.94 0.30
CA ALA A 112 0.55 -5.01 1.00
C ALA A 112 0.48 -4.83 2.53
N LEU A 113 0.64 -3.60 3.03
CA LEU A 113 0.52 -3.29 4.45
C LEU A 113 -0.93 -3.46 4.97
N LEU A 114 -1.93 -3.09 4.18
CA LEU A 114 -3.35 -3.30 4.52
C LEU A 114 -3.67 -4.78 4.66
N VAL A 115 -3.22 -5.60 3.71
CA VAL A 115 -3.32 -7.07 3.78
C VAL A 115 -2.58 -7.61 5.00
N LYS A 116 -1.37 -7.10 5.29
CA LYS A 116 -0.59 -7.54 6.46
C LYS A 116 -1.29 -7.22 7.80
N LEU A 117 -2.09 -6.16 7.84
CA LEU A 117 -2.91 -5.78 8.99
C LEU A 117 -4.27 -6.50 9.05
N GLY A 118 -4.61 -7.32 8.05
CA GLY A 118 -5.92 -7.96 7.92
C GLY A 118 -7.05 -7.02 7.49
N LEU A 119 -6.72 -5.83 6.98
CA LEU A 119 -7.68 -4.82 6.51
C LEU A 119 -8.06 -5.07 5.05
N PHE A 120 -8.59 -6.26 4.76
CA PHE A 120 -8.87 -6.72 3.40
C PHE A 120 -9.88 -5.86 2.65
N GLN A 121 -10.98 -5.47 3.30
CA GLN A 121 -11.99 -4.59 2.69
C GLN A 121 -11.40 -3.25 2.26
N ASN A 122 -10.52 -2.67 3.09
CA ASN A 122 -9.83 -1.42 2.75
C ASN A 122 -8.89 -1.62 1.56
N ALA A 123 -8.17 -2.74 1.52
CA ALA A 123 -7.28 -3.09 0.41
C ALA A 123 -8.06 -3.28 -0.90
N GLU A 124 -9.17 -4.02 -0.88
CA GLU A 124 -10.01 -4.23 -2.07
C GLU A 124 -10.59 -2.91 -2.59
N MET A 125 -11.13 -2.08 -1.70
CA MET A 125 -11.71 -0.80 -2.09
C MET A 125 -10.67 0.17 -2.67
N GLU A 126 -9.44 0.17 -2.15
CA GLU A 126 -8.37 1.02 -2.67
C GLU A 126 -7.69 0.42 -3.92
N PHE A 127 -7.80 -0.89 -4.15
CA PHE A 127 -7.32 -1.57 -5.35
C PHE A 127 -8.29 -1.46 -6.54
N GLU A 128 -9.59 -1.35 -6.29
CA GLU A 128 -10.64 -1.34 -7.33
C GLU A 128 -10.35 -0.40 -8.52
N PRO A 129 -9.85 0.85 -8.34
CA PRO A 129 -9.54 1.74 -9.47
C PRO A 129 -8.42 1.25 -10.39
N PHE A 130 -7.57 0.32 -9.93
CA PHE A 130 -6.48 -0.24 -10.73
C PHE A 130 -6.93 -1.38 -11.64
N GLY A 131 -8.09 -2.00 -11.36
CA GLY A 131 -8.65 -3.10 -12.15
C GLY A 131 -7.62 -4.20 -12.45
N ASN A 132 -7.45 -4.51 -13.74
CA ASN A 132 -6.51 -5.53 -14.21
C ASN A 132 -5.07 -5.00 -14.46
N LEU A 133 -4.75 -3.78 -14.03
CA LEU A 133 -3.43 -3.13 -14.22
C LEU A 133 -3.00 -2.93 -15.68
N ASP A 134 -3.94 -3.06 -16.62
CA ASP A 134 -3.69 -2.95 -18.07
C ASP A 134 -4.03 -1.56 -18.63
N GLN A 135 -4.39 -0.60 -17.77
CA GLN A 135 -4.76 0.75 -18.21
C GLN A 135 -3.58 1.53 -18.81
N PRO A 136 -3.83 2.32 -19.87
CA PRO A 136 -2.79 3.01 -20.64
C PRO A 136 -2.00 4.03 -19.80
N ASP A 137 -2.65 4.69 -18.84
CA ASP A 137 -2.08 5.74 -17.99
C ASP A 137 -1.04 5.23 -17.00
N LEU A 138 -1.04 3.93 -16.76
CA LEU A 138 -0.02 3.33 -15.95
C LEU A 138 1.31 3.29 -16.78
N TYR A 139 1.28 3.25 -18.13
CA TYR A 139 2.46 3.08 -19.01
C TYR A 139 3.28 4.35 -19.25
N TYR A 140 4.61 4.20 -19.41
CA TYR A 140 5.53 5.33 -19.62
C TYR A 140 5.22 6.12 -20.88
N GLU A 141 4.74 5.41 -21.91
CA GLU A 141 4.34 5.93 -23.20
C GLU A 141 3.24 7.00 -23.09
N TYR A 142 2.46 6.97 -22.01
CA TYR A 142 1.41 7.95 -21.74
C TYR A 142 1.96 9.29 -21.24
N TYR A 143 3.17 9.33 -20.66
CA TYR A 143 3.80 10.54 -20.13
C TYR A 143 5.13 10.89 -20.84
N PRO A 144 5.12 11.20 -22.15
CA PRO A 144 6.34 11.48 -22.92
C PRO A 144 7.07 12.74 -22.45
N HIS A 145 6.36 13.67 -21.79
CA HIS A 145 6.94 14.88 -21.21
C HIS A 145 7.65 14.63 -19.87
N VAL A 146 7.25 13.59 -19.12
CA VAL A 146 7.89 13.18 -17.86
C VAL A 146 9.02 12.17 -18.11
N TYR A 147 8.89 11.34 -19.15
CA TYR A 147 9.85 10.30 -19.51
C TYR A 147 10.25 10.38 -21.00
N PRO A 148 10.99 11.42 -21.41
CA PRO A 148 11.41 11.57 -22.79
C PRO A 148 12.30 10.39 -23.23
N GLY A 149 12.01 9.81 -24.39
CA GLY A 149 12.82 8.75 -25.01
C GLY A 149 12.65 7.34 -24.45
N ARG A 150 11.83 7.12 -23.41
CA ARG A 150 11.48 5.76 -22.95
C ARG A 150 10.33 5.20 -23.78
N ARG A 151 10.65 4.55 -24.90
CA ARG A 151 9.73 3.71 -25.68
C ARG A 151 9.95 2.24 -25.33
N GLY A 152 9.05 1.65 -24.57
CA GLY A 152 9.09 0.25 -24.19
C GLY A 152 8.02 -0.57 -24.92
N LYS A 153 8.43 -1.40 -25.90
CA LYS A 153 7.70 -2.64 -26.22
C LYS A 153 7.92 -3.60 -25.04
N GLY A 154 7.28 -3.34 -23.91
CA GLY A 154 7.57 -4.00 -22.65
C GLY A 154 6.46 -3.76 -21.65
N ARG A 155 5.48 -4.67 -21.66
CA ARG A 155 4.48 -4.87 -20.61
C ARG A 155 5.14 -4.61 -19.24
N ARG A 156 4.59 -3.73 -18.40
CA ARG A 156 5.20 -3.30 -17.12
C ARG A 156 5.23 -4.38 -16.04
N ARG A 157 5.88 -5.51 -16.33
CA ARG A 157 6.50 -6.37 -15.32
C ARG A 157 7.72 -5.69 -14.67
N ALA A 158 8.24 -4.59 -15.24
CA ALA A 158 9.47 -3.95 -14.78
C ALA A 158 9.31 -2.92 -13.65
N ALA A 159 8.14 -2.29 -13.45
CA ALA A 159 7.95 -1.40 -12.28
C ALA A 159 7.90 -2.19 -10.95
N TRP A 160 7.62 -3.49 -11.05
CA TRP A 160 7.55 -4.45 -9.95
C TRP A 160 8.76 -5.39 -9.89
N ALA A 161 9.67 -5.32 -10.88
CA ALA A 161 10.86 -6.17 -10.92
C ALA A 161 11.88 -5.90 -9.79
N PRO A 162 12.16 -4.64 -9.36
CA PRO A 162 12.99 -4.43 -8.17
C PRO A 162 12.25 -4.78 -6.88
N LEU A 163 10.91 -4.85 -6.93
CA LEU A 163 10.08 -5.31 -5.82
C LEU A 163 10.15 -6.82 -5.61
N GLY A 164 10.67 -7.64 -6.56
CA GLY A 164 10.86 -9.08 -6.36
C GLY A 164 11.76 -9.43 -5.16
N SER A 165 12.71 -8.55 -4.82
CA SER A 165 13.54 -8.67 -3.61
C SER A 165 12.77 -8.33 -2.32
N TRP A 166 11.81 -7.40 -2.39
CA TRP A 166 10.94 -7.03 -1.26
C TRP A 166 9.75 -8.01 -1.09
N LEU A 167 9.17 -8.48 -2.19
CA LEU A 167 8.13 -9.50 -2.30
C LEU A 167 8.66 -10.88 -1.90
N GLY A 168 9.93 -11.22 -2.13
CA GLY A 168 10.53 -12.44 -1.58
C GLY A 168 10.37 -12.53 -0.06
N CYS A 169 10.47 -11.40 0.65
CA CYS A 169 10.18 -11.30 2.09
C CYS A 169 8.68 -11.20 2.42
N PHE A 170 7.85 -10.61 1.54
CA PHE A 170 6.41 -10.44 1.76
C PHE A 170 5.56 -11.69 1.44
N SER A 171 5.92 -12.43 0.39
CA SER A 171 5.35 -13.73 0.02
C SER A 171 5.71 -14.81 1.03
N ALA A 172 6.93 -14.79 1.61
CA ALA A 172 7.28 -15.66 2.74
C ALA A 172 6.42 -15.35 4.00
N LEU A 173 5.95 -14.10 4.15
CA LEU A 173 5.06 -13.71 5.25
C LEU A 173 3.60 -14.10 5.01
N CYS A 174 3.07 -13.95 3.79
CA CYS A 174 1.68 -14.31 3.48
C CYS A 174 1.46 -15.82 3.35
N LEU A 175 2.43 -16.59 2.84
CA LEU A 175 2.30 -18.04 2.70
C LEU A 175 2.54 -18.82 4.01
N LEU A 176 3.27 -18.27 4.98
CA LEU A 176 3.58 -18.97 6.24
C LEU A 176 2.53 -18.72 7.35
N GLU A 177 1.76 -17.62 7.29
CA GLU A 177 0.67 -17.33 8.25
C GLU A 177 -0.73 -17.70 7.74
N ALA A 178 -0.90 -17.97 6.43
CA ALA A 178 -2.16 -18.44 5.86
C ALA A 178 -2.37 -19.98 5.96
N GLN A 179 -1.61 -20.66 6.81
CA GLN A 179 -1.99 -22.02 7.24
C GLN A 179 -2.95 -21.87 8.42
N PRO A 180 -4.26 -22.16 8.27
CA PRO A 180 -5.13 -22.25 9.43
C PRO A 180 -4.53 -23.36 10.31
N ARG A 181 -4.17 -23.02 11.55
CA ARG A 181 -3.92 -24.04 12.57
C ARG A 181 -5.17 -24.91 12.62
N LEU A 182 -5.13 -26.08 11.98
CA LEU A 182 -5.94 -27.21 12.39
C LEU A 182 -5.47 -27.62 13.79
N CYS A 183 -5.97 -26.92 14.80
CA CYS A 183 -6.28 -27.52 16.08
C CYS A 183 -7.80 -27.38 16.20
N VAL A 184 -8.49 -28.34 15.60
CA VAL A 184 -9.88 -28.63 15.95
C VAL A 184 -9.87 -28.95 17.43
N ASP A 185 -10.52 -28.11 18.22
CA ASP A 185 -11.03 -28.46 19.54
C ASP A 185 -11.84 -29.74 19.41
N ALA A 186 -11.28 -30.85 19.87
CA ALA A 186 -12.05 -32.05 20.13
C ALA A 186 -12.63 -31.95 21.55
N GLY A 187 -13.86 -31.42 21.62
CA GLY A 187 -14.97 -32.10 22.30
C GLY A 187 -14.90 -32.24 23.81
N GLU A 188 -15.72 -31.42 24.46
CA GLU A 188 -16.29 -31.62 25.79
C GLU A 188 -16.87 -33.02 26.07
N ALA A 189 -16.80 -33.35 27.36
CA ALA A 189 -17.82 -34.02 28.18
C ALA A 189 -18.06 -35.54 28.05
N GLY A 190 -17.89 -36.22 29.20
CA GLY A 190 -18.95 -37.09 29.71
C GLY A 190 -18.52 -38.48 30.18
N ALA A 191 -18.90 -38.77 31.42
CA ALA A 191 -19.15 -40.09 32.03
C ALA A 191 -17.95 -40.88 32.61
N ALA A 192 -17.87 -40.90 33.94
CA ALA A 192 -18.12 -42.11 34.72
C ALA A 192 -18.25 -41.78 36.23
N LEU A 193 -19.47 -41.88 36.73
CA LEU A 193 -19.77 -42.20 38.13
C LEU A 193 -19.51 -43.70 38.33
N SER A 194 -18.65 -44.07 39.28
CA SER A 194 -18.81 -45.12 40.31
C SER A 194 -17.48 -45.41 40.97
#